data_AF-A0A522U6H5-F1
#
_entry.id   AF-A0A522U6H5-F1
#
_cell.length_a   1.000
_cell.length_b   1.000
_cell.length_c   1.000
_cell.angle_alpha   90.00
_cell.angle_beta   90.00
_cell.angle_gamma   90.00
#
_symmetry.space_group_name_H-M   'P 1'
#
loop_
_entity.id
_entity.type
_entity.pdbx_description
1 polymer ?
#
loop_
_entity_poly.entity_id
_entity_poly.type
_entity_poly.pdbx_seq_one_letter_code
_entity_poly.pdbx_strand_id
1 'polypeptide(L)'
;MDRMPKIALIVGSGGFEGQEGFAEEWRFYPLTPFGWPSAPIKVGLFNGVRIALVLRHGEGHTLLPSEVPYQANIYALKMLGVDTVVALTTVGSLDRRFKPGDLAIVRQMVDHTNGRPSTFFGRGIAAHVVMADPVCPHMSDLLYQTAKFCGLVHIRKAVETALHDSAVLKVMEGPAFSTGAESQMNYRNPLPNLIGMTAMPEVKLFREAEMRVVYLAIITDNDCWCERDVVSAGLVAENSGKVSPIVRKLLARVLVAFQAKRKWLARRKRRPDRCSCVSALDGPAIATDLAHISDGVKRRLHPILKRRLALGSKEQLPSISSEEMCLERLAHSRVRPKLAADMQQQ
;
A
#
# COMPACT_ATOMS: atom_id res chain seq x y z
N MET A 1 -7.54 17.12 18.36
CA MET A 1 -8.00 15.88 17.69
C MET A 1 -7.56 15.74 16.22
N ASP A 2 -7.02 16.76 15.53
CA ASP A 2 -6.70 16.71 14.08
C ASP A 2 -5.25 16.29 13.72
N ARG A 3 -4.61 15.48 14.57
CA ARG A 3 -3.19 15.04 14.38
C ARG A 3 -3.03 13.66 13.74
N MET A 4 -4.10 12.89 13.59
CA MET A 4 -4.02 11.54 13.03
C MET A 4 -4.10 11.58 11.50
N PRO A 5 -3.19 10.89 10.80
CA PRO A 5 -3.25 10.79 9.36
C PRO A 5 -4.44 9.94 8.95
N LYS A 6 -5.03 10.29 7.82
CA LYS A 6 -6.11 9.50 7.23
C LYS A 6 -5.79 8.95 5.85
N ILE A 7 -4.74 9.49 5.24
CA ILE A 7 -4.19 9.06 3.98
C ILE A 7 -2.81 8.49 4.28
N ALA A 8 -2.46 7.37 3.65
CA ALA A 8 -1.10 6.87 3.66
C ALA A 8 -0.48 6.89 2.26
N LEU A 9 0.83 7.05 2.22
CA LEU A 9 1.68 6.86 1.06
C LEU A 9 2.60 5.68 1.35
N ILE A 10 2.56 4.65 0.52
CA ILE A 10 3.51 3.54 0.60
C ILE A 10 4.48 3.65 -0.56
N VAL A 11 5.76 3.64 -0.26
CA VAL A 11 6.84 3.76 -1.24
C VAL A 11 7.68 2.48 -1.27
N GLY A 12 7.96 1.99 -2.48
CA GLY A 12 8.86 0.87 -2.75
C GLY A 12 10.24 1.34 -3.18
N SER A 13 10.92 0.58 -4.04
CA SER A 13 12.17 0.98 -4.69
C SER A 13 11.96 2.21 -5.58
N GLY A 14 13.04 2.94 -5.89
CA GLY A 14 13.03 3.89 -7.00
C GLY A 14 12.76 5.36 -6.68
N GLY A 15 13.38 5.92 -5.64
CA GLY A 15 13.62 7.37 -5.62
C GLY A 15 12.53 8.26 -5.02
N PHE A 16 11.61 7.70 -4.23
CA PHE A 16 10.83 8.47 -3.23
C PHE A 16 11.33 8.27 -1.80
N GLU A 17 12.43 7.54 -1.63
CA GLU A 17 13.10 7.32 -0.35
C GLU A 17 13.72 8.62 0.20
N GLY A 18 14.15 9.51 -0.71
CA GLY A 18 14.43 10.90 -0.42
C GLY A 18 13.12 11.64 -0.19
N GLN A 19 12.78 11.84 1.09
CA GLN A 19 11.53 12.40 1.61
C GLN A 19 11.34 13.89 1.27
N GLU A 20 11.81 14.33 0.11
CA GLU A 20 11.74 15.69 -0.37
C GLU A 20 10.27 16.13 -0.48
N GLY A 21 9.95 17.22 0.23
CA GLY A 21 8.59 17.73 0.34
C GLY A 21 7.73 17.08 1.44
N PHE A 22 8.29 16.14 2.21
CA PHE A 22 7.67 15.59 3.40
C PHE A 22 8.32 16.15 4.67
N ALA A 23 7.54 16.83 5.50
CA ALA A 23 7.96 17.31 6.81
C ALA A 23 7.48 16.33 7.88
N GLU A 24 8.36 15.47 8.37
CA GLU A 24 8.08 14.52 9.44
C GLU A 24 7.71 15.27 10.74
N GLU A 25 6.59 14.89 11.36
CA GLU A 25 6.13 15.43 12.64
C GLU A 25 6.42 14.43 13.79
N TRP A 26 6.20 13.13 13.56
CA TRP A 26 6.40 12.05 14.55
C TRP A 26 6.45 10.67 13.86
N ARG A 27 6.80 9.62 14.61
CA ARG A 27 6.87 8.23 14.12
C ARG A 27 5.95 7.30 14.92
N PHE A 28 5.41 6.29 14.25
CA PHE A 28 4.57 5.25 14.82
C PHE A 28 5.14 3.87 14.52
N TYR A 29 5.52 3.12 15.54
CA TYR A 29 6.12 1.79 15.38
C TYR A 29 5.55 0.82 16.41
N PRO A 30 4.31 0.32 16.22
CA PRO A 30 3.69 -0.60 17.15
C PRO A 30 4.14 -2.05 16.86
N LEU A 31 4.26 -2.86 17.92
CA LEU A 31 4.20 -4.30 17.76
C LEU A 31 2.76 -4.68 17.41
N THR A 32 2.56 -5.34 16.27
CA THR A 32 1.24 -5.84 15.86
C THR A 32 1.13 -7.34 16.15
N PRO A 33 -0.09 -7.91 16.13
CA PRO A 33 -0.25 -9.37 16.21
C PRO A 33 0.35 -10.15 15.01
N PHE A 34 0.90 -9.44 14.02
CA PHE A 34 1.56 -9.97 12.84
C PHE A 34 3.05 -9.59 12.79
N GLY A 35 3.61 -9.12 13.90
CA GLY A 35 5.01 -8.68 14.01
C GLY A 35 5.19 -7.18 13.87
N TRP A 36 6.43 -6.76 13.66
CA TRP A 36 6.81 -5.35 13.45
C TRP A 36 6.54 -4.91 12.00
N PRO A 37 6.12 -3.66 11.77
CA PRO A 37 6.13 -3.07 10.43
C PRO A 37 7.55 -3.05 9.82
N SER A 38 7.66 -2.83 8.50
CA SER A 38 8.95 -2.78 7.79
C SER A 38 9.94 -1.78 8.40
N ALA A 39 9.41 -0.67 8.92
CA ALA A 39 10.13 0.40 9.60
C ALA A 39 9.11 1.24 10.39
N PRO A 40 9.55 2.16 11.28
CA PRO A 40 8.67 3.15 11.87
C PRO A 40 7.88 3.92 10.80
N ILE A 41 6.55 3.93 10.91
CA ILE A 41 5.67 4.69 10.03
C ILE A 41 5.85 6.17 10.35
N LYS A 42 6.27 6.95 9.37
CA LYS A 42 6.53 8.38 9.56
C LYS A 42 5.24 9.15 9.33
N VAL A 43 4.84 9.99 10.26
CA VAL A 43 3.65 10.83 10.13
C VAL A 43 4.09 12.27 10.01
N GLY A 44 3.54 12.97 9.02
CA GLY A 44 3.96 14.33 8.73
C GLY A 44 3.14 14.98 7.63
N LEU A 45 3.59 16.14 7.17
CA LEU A 45 2.92 16.93 6.14
C LEU A 45 3.60 16.75 4.79
N PHE A 46 2.80 16.45 3.77
CA PHE A 46 3.21 16.51 2.37
C PHE A 46 2.29 17.51 1.65
N ASN A 47 2.84 18.62 1.18
CA ASN A 47 2.07 19.70 0.54
C ASN A 47 0.83 20.13 1.37
N GLY A 48 1.00 20.29 2.68
CA GLY A 48 -0.08 20.66 3.63
C GLY A 48 -1.06 19.54 3.97
N VAL A 49 -0.95 18.36 3.37
CA VAL A 49 -1.77 17.18 3.68
C VAL A 49 -1.03 16.29 4.67
N ARG A 50 -1.66 15.98 5.81
CA ARG A 50 -1.10 15.03 6.77
C ARG A 50 -1.25 13.60 6.28
N ILE A 51 -0.12 12.91 6.15
CA ILE A 51 -0.05 11.53 5.67
C ILE A 51 0.77 10.64 6.61
N ALA A 52 0.49 9.33 6.56
CA ALA A 52 1.37 8.30 7.06
C ALA A 52 2.25 7.77 5.90
N LEU A 53 3.56 7.81 6.05
CA LEU A 53 4.53 7.33 5.06
C LEU A 53 5.09 5.98 5.52
N VAL A 54 4.95 4.97 4.66
CA VAL A 54 5.50 3.61 4.87
C VAL A 54 6.59 3.36 3.85
N LEU A 55 7.79 3.02 4.35
CA LEU A 55 8.88 2.50 3.53
C LEU A 55 8.71 0.99 3.42
N ARG A 56 8.22 0.51 2.27
CA ARG A 56 7.83 -0.91 2.10
C ARG A 56 8.99 -1.86 2.39
N HIS A 57 10.18 -1.50 1.92
CA HIS A 57 11.41 -2.30 2.07
C HIS A 57 12.24 -1.95 3.33
N GLY A 58 11.66 -1.21 4.27
CA GLY A 58 12.36 -0.75 5.47
C GLY A 58 13.28 0.46 5.21
N GLU A 59 13.92 0.97 6.26
CA GLU A 59 14.95 2.00 6.12
C GLU A 59 16.21 1.39 5.50
N GLY A 60 16.78 2.05 4.48
CA GLY A 60 17.95 1.53 3.76
C GLY A 60 17.67 0.38 2.80
N HIS A 61 16.40 0.11 2.48
CA HIS A 61 15.99 -0.91 1.50
C HIS A 61 16.45 -2.33 1.86
N THR A 62 16.34 -2.70 3.14
CA THR A 62 16.91 -3.94 3.70
C THR A 62 16.04 -5.18 3.52
N LEU A 63 14.76 -5.04 3.15
CA LEU A 63 13.83 -6.16 3.01
C LEU A 63 13.58 -6.52 1.54
N LEU A 64 13.73 -7.80 1.21
CA LEU A 64 13.27 -8.33 -0.07
C LEU A 64 11.74 -8.28 -0.17
N PRO A 65 11.15 -8.27 -1.38
CA PRO A 65 9.69 -8.27 -1.56
C PRO A 65 8.95 -9.38 -0.81
N SER A 66 9.57 -10.56 -0.66
CA SER A 66 9.04 -11.72 0.06
C SER A 66 9.11 -11.59 1.59
N GLU A 67 10.01 -10.75 2.10
CA GLU A 67 10.26 -10.53 3.53
C GLU A 67 9.45 -9.36 4.11
N VAL A 68 8.84 -8.55 3.24
CA VAL A 68 8.01 -7.41 3.66
C VAL A 68 6.88 -7.90 4.58
N PRO A 69 6.76 -7.37 5.81
CA PRO A 69 5.70 -7.75 6.74
C PRO A 69 4.37 -7.06 6.39
N TYR A 70 3.77 -7.43 5.25
CA TYR A 70 2.59 -6.77 4.68
C TYR A 70 1.42 -6.68 5.67
N GLN A 71 1.16 -7.75 6.43
CA GLN A 71 0.12 -7.77 7.47
C GLN A 71 0.41 -6.72 8.55
N ALA A 72 1.63 -6.66 9.08
CA ALA A 72 1.99 -5.70 10.13
C ALA A 72 1.92 -4.25 9.64
N ASN A 73 2.40 -3.98 8.42
CA ASN A 73 2.30 -2.65 7.80
C ASN A 73 0.86 -2.15 7.71
N ILE A 74 -0.03 -2.97 7.15
CA ILE A 74 -1.42 -2.59 6.91
C ILE A 74 -2.20 -2.53 8.22
N TYR A 75 -1.94 -3.46 9.15
CA TYR A 75 -2.54 -3.44 10.49
C TYR A 75 -2.17 -2.16 11.25
N ALA A 76 -0.89 -1.76 11.22
CA ALA A 76 -0.44 -0.52 11.86
C ALA A 76 -1.06 0.73 11.22
N LEU A 77 -1.21 0.78 9.89
CA LEU A 77 -1.97 1.84 9.22
C LEU A 77 -3.44 1.88 9.65
N LYS A 78 -4.08 0.71 9.81
CA LYS A 78 -5.46 0.62 10.31
C LYS A 78 -5.58 1.11 11.75
N MET A 79 -4.60 0.82 12.62
CA MET A 79 -4.52 1.37 13.99
C MET A 79 -4.44 2.90 14.00
N LEU A 80 -3.68 3.50 13.07
CA LEU A 80 -3.62 4.96 12.88
C LEU A 80 -4.95 5.55 12.37
N GLY A 81 -5.91 4.72 11.98
CA GLY A 81 -7.19 5.13 11.42
C GLY A 81 -7.08 5.64 9.99
N VAL A 82 -6.05 5.24 9.25
CA VAL A 82 -5.93 5.43 7.81
C VAL A 82 -7.04 4.65 7.12
N ASP A 83 -7.66 5.27 6.11
CA ASP A 83 -8.73 4.64 5.32
C ASP A 83 -8.50 4.74 3.81
N THR A 84 -7.46 5.46 3.39
CA THR A 84 -7.13 5.73 1.99
C THR A 84 -5.62 5.66 1.79
N VAL A 85 -5.16 4.94 0.78
CA VAL A 85 -3.75 4.66 0.53
C VAL A 85 -3.41 4.92 -0.92
N VAL A 86 -2.29 5.59 -1.15
CA VAL A 86 -1.60 5.63 -2.45
C VAL A 86 -0.36 4.76 -2.32
N ALA A 87 -0.29 3.68 -3.08
CA ALA A 87 0.86 2.79 -3.13
C ALA A 87 1.64 3.04 -4.42
N LEU A 88 2.91 3.40 -4.29
CA LEU A 88 3.84 3.44 -5.42
C LEU A 88 4.45 2.04 -5.59
N THR A 89 4.61 1.62 -6.84
CA THR A 89 5.26 0.35 -7.20
C THR A 89 6.09 0.53 -8.46
N THR A 90 7.35 0.11 -8.43
CA THR A 90 8.21 0.06 -9.62
C THR A 90 7.96 -1.25 -10.35
N VAL A 91 7.83 -1.18 -11.67
CA VAL A 91 7.42 -2.32 -12.50
C VAL A 91 8.18 -2.37 -13.82
N GLY A 92 8.37 -3.58 -14.32
CA GLY A 92 8.74 -3.81 -15.71
C GLY A 92 7.51 -3.80 -16.61
N SER A 93 7.69 -3.38 -17.85
CA SER A 93 6.69 -3.47 -18.90
C SER A 93 6.69 -4.85 -19.55
N LEU A 94 5.50 -5.40 -19.80
CA LEU A 94 5.27 -6.60 -20.62
C LEU A 94 4.52 -6.25 -21.92
N ASP A 95 4.47 -4.98 -22.30
CA ASP A 95 3.71 -4.51 -23.45
C ASP A 95 4.31 -3.21 -24.03
N ARG A 96 4.55 -3.17 -25.34
CA ARG A 96 5.17 -2.04 -26.05
C ARG A 96 4.45 -0.70 -25.87
N ARG A 97 3.18 -0.71 -25.48
CA ARG A 97 2.39 0.50 -25.20
C ARG A 97 2.81 1.18 -23.90
N PHE A 98 3.34 0.42 -22.94
CA PHE A 98 3.79 0.87 -21.63
C PHE A 98 5.31 1.01 -21.67
N LYS A 99 5.83 2.25 -21.66
CA LYS A 99 7.25 2.49 -21.88
C LYS A 99 7.98 2.80 -20.57
N PRO A 100 9.27 2.44 -20.43
CA PRO A 100 10.10 2.99 -19.38
C PRO A 100 10.00 4.52 -19.35
N GLY A 101 9.78 5.08 -18.16
CA GLY A 101 9.50 6.51 -17.98
C GLY A 101 8.02 6.87 -17.89
N ASP A 102 7.12 5.99 -18.33
CA ASP A 102 5.67 6.15 -18.15
C ASP A 102 5.23 5.78 -16.73
N LEU A 103 4.01 6.20 -16.41
CA LEU A 103 3.25 5.82 -15.23
C LEU A 103 2.01 5.03 -15.64
N ALA A 104 1.49 4.19 -14.76
CA ALA A 104 0.20 3.53 -14.98
C ALA A 104 -0.61 3.41 -13.70
N ILE A 105 -1.94 3.48 -13.81
CA ILE A 105 -2.84 3.10 -12.73
C ILE A 105 -3.10 1.61 -12.83
N VAL A 106 -2.70 0.86 -11.81
CA VAL A 106 -2.98 -0.58 -11.77
C VAL A 106 -4.43 -0.77 -11.34
N ARG A 107 -5.25 -1.31 -12.25
CA ARG A 107 -6.68 -1.58 -12.00
C ARG A 107 -6.95 -3.05 -11.68
N GLN A 108 -6.13 -3.95 -12.19
CA GLN A 108 -6.25 -5.39 -12.01
C GLN A 108 -4.88 -6.01 -11.72
N MET A 109 -4.87 -7.19 -11.11
CA MET A 109 -3.63 -7.87 -10.72
C MET A 109 -3.74 -9.38 -10.90
N VAL A 110 -2.64 -10.02 -11.26
CA VAL A 110 -2.47 -11.48 -11.30
C VAL A 110 -1.46 -11.85 -10.22
N ASP A 111 -1.87 -12.69 -9.28
CA ASP A 111 -1.03 -13.09 -8.15
C ASP A 111 -0.26 -14.38 -8.48
N HIS A 112 1.05 -14.26 -8.67
CA HIS A 112 2.02 -15.36 -8.83
C HIS A 112 3.02 -15.39 -7.67
N THR A 113 2.62 -14.85 -6.51
CA THR A 113 3.40 -14.98 -5.27
C THR A 113 3.18 -16.34 -4.63
N ASN A 114 4.13 -16.80 -3.82
CA ASN A 114 4.11 -18.08 -3.14
C ASN A 114 4.54 -17.94 -1.68
N GLY A 115 3.80 -18.55 -0.76
CA GLY A 115 4.18 -18.64 0.66
C GLY A 115 3.99 -17.37 1.50
N ARG A 116 3.60 -16.23 0.90
CA ARG A 116 3.36 -14.98 1.64
C ARG A 116 2.03 -15.03 2.41
N PRO A 117 2.00 -14.70 3.71
CA PRO A 117 0.73 -14.57 4.45
C PRO A 117 -0.19 -13.53 3.81
N SER A 118 -1.30 -13.99 3.22
CA SER A 118 -2.15 -13.15 2.37
C SER A 118 -3.52 -12.81 2.94
N THR A 119 -3.77 -13.09 4.22
CA THR A 119 -5.03 -12.81 4.91
C THR A 119 -4.79 -12.54 6.40
N PHE A 120 -5.53 -11.62 7.01
CA PHE A 120 -5.58 -11.42 8.45
C PHE A 120 -6.39 -12.49 9.19
N PHE A 121 -7.27 -13.17 8.46
CA PHE A 121 -8.20 -14.15 9.00
C PHE A 121 -7.54 -15.53 9.16
N GLY A 122 -8.33 -16.52 9.59
CA GLY A 122 -7.85 -17.81 10.08
C GLY A 122 -7.70 -17.83 11.60
N ARG A 123 -7.37 -19.01 12.16
CA ARG A 123 -7.25 -19.24 13.62
C ARG A 123 -8.50 -18.79 14.39
N GLY A 124 -9.66 -19.34 14.03
CA GLY A 124 -10.94 -19.08 14.72
C GLY A 124 -11.85 -18.02 14.09
N ILE A 125 -11.55 -17.57 12.86
CA ILE A 125 -12.45 -16.71 12.06
C ILE A 125 -12.19 -16.95 10.57
N ALA A 126 -13.24 -17.17 9.80
CA ALA A 126 -13.21 -17.35 8.35
C ALA A 126 -13.86 -16.14 7.69
N ALA A 127 -13.18 -15.59 6.68
CA ALA A 127 -13.71 -14.52 5.85
C ALA A 127 -13.23 -14.66 4.41
N HIS A 128 -14.07 -14.24 3.47
CA HIS A 128 -13.85 -14.29 2.03
C HIS A 128 -14.26 -12.96 1.42
N VAL A 129 -13.28 -12.06 1.22
CA VAL A 129 -13.53 -10.77 0.57
C VAL A 129 -13.55 -10.93 -0.95
N VAL A 130 -14.44 -10.17 -1.61
CA VAL A 130 -14.49 -10.11 -3.06
C VAL A 130 -13.31 -9.31 -3.59
N MET A 131 -12.58 -9.87 -4.56
CA MET A 131 -11.41 -9.24 -5.20
C MET A 131 -11.59 -8.94 -6.69
N ALA A 132 -12.82 -9.07 -7.22
CA ALA A 132 -13.12 -8.85 -8.65
C ALA A 132 -12.61 -7.50 -9.16
N ASP A 133 -12.76 -6.44 -8.36
CA ASP A 133 -12.07 -5.17 -8.54
C ASP A 133 -11.13 -4.99 -7.33
N PRO A 134 -9.81 -5.18 -7.45
CA PRO A 134 -8.90 -5.22 -6.30
C PRO A 134 -8.58 -3.83 -5.72
N VAL A 135 -8.60 -2.79 -6.55
CA VAL A 135 -8.32 -1.39 -6.15
C VAL A 135 -9.62 -0.56 -6.05
N CYS A 136 -9.53 0.63 -5.46
CA CYS A 136 -10.70 1.50 -5.30
C CYS A 136 -11.00 2.29 -6.59
N PRO A 137 -12.10 2.01 -7.33
CA PRO A 137 -12.37 2.66 -8.61
C PRO A 137 -12.53 4.18 -8.46
N HIS A 138 -13.23 4.64 -7.42
CA HIS A 138 -13.44 6.08 -7.20
C HIS A 138 -12.16 6.87 -6.94
N MET A 139 -11.19 6.26 -6.25
CA MET A 139 -9.92 6.93 -5.95
C MET A 139 -8.97 6.81 -7.15
N SER A 140 -9.00 5.69 -7.88
CA SER A 140 -8.27 5.52 -9.14
C SER A 140 -8.72 6.53 -10.19
N ASP A 141 -10.02 6.70 -10.37
CA ASP A 141 -10.57 7.71 -11.30
C ASP A 141 -10.17 9.12 -10.87
N LEU A 142 -10.18 9.43 -9.57
CA LEU A 142 -9.75 10.74 -9.08
C LEU A 142 -8.25 10.99 -9.31
N LEU A 143 -7.42 9.96 -9.17
CA LEU A 143 -6.00 10.03 -9.53
C LEU A 143 -5.85 10.32 -11.03
N TYR A 144 -6.55 9.58 -11.89
CA TYR A 144 -6.52 9.79 -13.33
C TYR A 144 -6.95 11.20 -13.74
N GLN A 145 -8.07 11.70 -13.20
CA GLN A 145 -8.53 13.06 -13.48
C GLN A 145 -7.52 14.10 -13.02
N THR A 146 -6.92 13.91 -11.83
CA THR A 146 -5.89 14.81 -11.31
C THR A 146 -4.66 14.84 -12.21
N ALA A 147 -4.21 13.67 -12.70
CA ALA A 147 -3.11 13.58 -13.64
C ALA A 147 -3.43 14.23 -15.00
N LYS A 148 -4.67 14.11 -15.47
CA LYS A 148 -5.15 14.81 -16.68
C LYS A 148 -5.03 16.33 -16.52
N PHE A 149 -5.43 16.88 -15.37
CA PHE A 149 -5.24 18.30 -15.06
C PHE A 149 -3.76 18.71 -14.96
N CYS A 150 -2.87 17.78 -14.64
CA CYS A 150 -1.42 18.01 -14.63
C CYS A 150 -0.77 17.92 -16.02
N GLY A 151 -1.53 17.63 -17.08
CA GLY A 151 -0.99 17.43 -18.43
C GLY A 151 -0.24 16.11 -18.62
N LEU A 152 -0.40 15.14 -17.71
CA LEU A 152 0.30 13.84 -17.77
C LEU A 152 -0.44 12.77 -18.58
N VAL A 153 -1.65 13.06 -19.05
CA VAL A 153 -2.44 12.12 -19.86
C VAL A 153 -2.24 12.47 -21.34
N HIS A 154 -2.08 11.44 -22.18
CA HIS A 154 -1.85 11.59 -23.61
C HIS A 154 -2.91 12.47 -24.30
N ILE A 155 -2.58 13.74 -24.49
CA ILE A 155 -3.25 14.62 -25.45
C ILE A 155 -2.20 14.91 -26.52
N ARG A 156 -1.99 13.94 -27.43
CA ARG A 156 -1.12 14.03 -28.63
C ARG A 156 0.40 14.18 -28.38
N LYS A 157 1.17 13.09 -28.50
CA LYS A 157 2.65 12.99 -28.78
C LYS A 157 3.65 13.95 -28.07
N ALA A 158 3.22 14.85 -27.18
CA ALA A 158 4.00 15.98 -26.67
C ALA A 158 4.31 15.88 -25.17
N VAL A 159 4.03 14.73 -24.53
CA VAL A 159 4.31 14.52 -23.11
C VAL A 159 5.45 13.52 -22.99
N GLU A 160 6.47 13.89 -22.22
CA GLU A 160 7.68 13.10 -21.96
C GLU A 160 7.39 11.85 -21.10
N THR A 161 6.47 11.97 -20.14
CA THR A 161 5.97 10.88 -19.29
C THR A 161 4.46 10.78 -19.40
N ALA A 162 3.96 9.65 -19.88
CA ALA A 162 2.52 9.42 -19.98
C ALA A 162 1.97 8.67 -18.76
N LEU A 163 0.73 8.98 -18.36
CA LEU A 163 -0.04 8.15 -17.45
C LEU A 163 -1.06 7.31 -18.21
N HIS A 164 -0.92 5.98 -18.11
CA HIS A 164 -1.89 4.99 -18.58
C HIS A 164 -3.02 4.82 -17.56
N ASP A 165 -4.28 4.91 -17.99
CA ASP A 165 -5.48 4.85 -17.11
C ASP A 165 -5.71 3.46 -16.49
N SER A 166 -5.26 2.41 -17.17
CA SER A 166 -5.51 1.05 -16.74
C SER A 166 -4.37 0.13 -17.15
N ALA A 167 -3.88 -0.63 -16.18
CA ALA A 167 -2.96 -1.73 -16.39
C ALA A 167 -3.34 -2.95 -15.54
N VAL A 168 -2.95 -4.12 -16.03
CA VAL A 168 -2.98 -5.38 -15.27
C VAL A 168 -1.55 -5.70 -14.84
N LEU A 169 -1.33 -5.79 -13.52
CA LEU A 169 -0.02 -6.09 -12.95
C LEU A 169 0.10 -7.56 -12.57
N LYS A 170 1.03 -8.29 -13.18
CA LYS A 170 1.48 -9.58 -12.65
C LYS A 170 2.42 -9.35 -11.48
N VAL A 171 2.12 -9.96 -10.33
CA VAL A 171 2.99 -9.91 -9.16
C VAL A 171 3.72 -11.25 -9.03
N MET A 172 5.02 -11.25 -9.31
CA MET A 172 5.89 -12.41 -9.14
C MET A 172 6.53 -12.45 -7.76
N GLU A 173 7.06 -13.61 -7.36
CA GLU A 173 7.69 -13.78 -6.05
C GLU A 173 9.02 -13.01 -5.92
N GLY A 174 9.89 -13.08 -6.93
CA GLY A 174 11.27 -12.60 -6.80
C GLY A 174 12.13 -13.51 -5.88
N PRO A 175 13.30 -13.04 -5.40
CA PRO A 175 13.86 -11.70 -5.62
C PRO A 175 14.56 -11.54 -6.97
N ALA A 176 14.87 -12.65 -7.66
CA ALA A 176 15.39 -12.59 -9.01
C ALA A 176 14.35 -12.00 -9.97
N PHE A 177 14.81 -11.22 -10.95
CA PHE A 177 13.99 -10.85 -12.10
C PHE A 177 13.64 -12.08 -12.94
N SER A 178 12.67 -11.93 -13.83
CA SER A 178 12.23 -12.99 -14.72
C SER A 178 13.39 -13.55 -15.54
N THR A 179 13.40 -14.85 -15.78
CA THR A 179 14.17 -15.43 -16.89
C THR A 179 13.64 -14.90 -18.23
N GLY A 180 14.47 -14.98 -19.28
CA GLY A 180 14.03 -14.63 -20.64
C GLY A 180 12.80 -15.44 -21.10
N ALA A 181 12.74 -16.73 -20.74
CA ALA A 181 11.61 -17.58 -21.08
C ALA A 181 10.31 -17.15 -20.36
N GLU A 182 10.37 -16.86 -19.06
CA GLU A 182 9.23 -16.34 -18.30
C GLU A 182 8.75 -15.00 -18.86
N SER A 183 9.69 -14.10 -19.18
CA SER A 183 9.37 -12.80 -19.74
C SER A 183 8.73 -12.90 -21.13
N GLN A 184 9.26 -13.76 -22.01
CA GLN A 184 8.67 -14.03 -23.33
C GLN A 184 7.27 -14.64 -23.23
N MET A 185 7.06 -15.57 -22.29
CA MET A 185 5.74 -16.14 -22.02
C MET A 185 4.75 -15.04 -21.58
N ASN A 186 5.17 -14.16 -20.68
CA ASN A 186 4.36 -13.06 -20.18
C ASN A 186 4.06 -12.03 -21.29
N TYR A 187 5.06 -11.65 -22.08
CA TYR A 187 4.94 -10.69 -23.17
C TYR A 187 3.97 -11.15 -24.27
N ARG A 188 3.91 -12.47 -24.53
CA ARG A 188 2.95 -13.06 -25.48
C ARG A 188 1.53 -13.18 -24.91
N ASN A 189 1.37 -13.08 -23.59
CA ASN A 189 0.07 -13.11 -22.94
C ASN A 189 -0.56 -11.71 -22.99
N PRO A 190 -1.77 -11.54 -23.55
CA PRO A 190 -2.39 -10.22 -23.68
C PRO A 190 -2.86 -9.61 -22.36
N LEU A 191 -2.93 -10.40 -21.27
CA LEU A 191 -3.51 -9.95 -20.01
C LEU A 191 -2.55 -9.12 -19.14
N PRO A 192 -1.49 -9.67 -18.51
CA PRO A 192 -0.60 -8.84 -17.72
C PRO A 192 0.23 -7.93 -18.64
N ASN A 193 0.09 -6.62 -18.49
CA ASN A 193 0.88 -5.65 -19.26
C ASN A 193 2.07 -5.11 -18.46
N LEU A 194 2.10 -5.38 -17.14
CA LEU A 194 3.15 -4.97 -16.21
C LEU A 194 3.55 -6.15 -15.33
N ILE A 195 4.79 -6.13 -14.84
CA ILE A 195 5.31 -7.10 -13.87
C ILE A 195 6.01 -6.41 -12.70
N GLY A 196 5.77 -6.88 -11.50
CA GLY A 196 6.39 -6.37 -10.27
C GLY A 196 6.33 -7.39 -9.15
N MET A 197 6.72 -7.00 -7.94
CA MET A 197 6.91 -7.96 -6.84
C MET A 197 6.14 -7.65 -5.55
N THR A 198 5.45 -6.51 -5.43
CA THR A 198 5.02 -5.99 -4.12
C THR A 198 3.53 -5.71 -3.92
N ALA A 199 2.73 -5.67 -4.98
CA ALA A 199 1.30 -5.32 -4.85
C ALA A 199 0.43 -6.47 -4.29
N MET A 200 0.97 -7.69 -4.27
CA MET A 200 0.37 -8.87 -3.63
C MET A 200 1.31 -9.39 -2.52
N PRO A 201 0.79 -9.75 -1.34
CA PRO A 201 -0.62 -9.76 -0.94
C PRO A 201 -1.19 -8.40 -0.47
N GLU A 202 -0.43 -7.31 -0.60
CA GLU A 202 -0.75 -5.99 -0.06
C GLU A 202 -2.19 -5.52 -0.37
N VAL A 203 -2.66 -5.66 -1.61
CA VAL A 203 -4.03 -5.26 -2.00
C VAL A 203 -5.13 -6.11 -1.36
N LYS A 204 -4.90 -7.42 -1.15
CA LYS A 204 -5.85 -8.32 -0.49
C LYS A 204 -6.05 -7.89 0.97
N LEU A 205 -4.95 -7.58 1.64
CA LEU A 205 -4.95 -7.12 3.02
C LEU A 205 -5.61 -5.73 3.16
N PHE A 206 -5.44 -4.81 2.21
CA PHE A 206 -6.20 -3.56 2.22
C PHE A 206 -7.71 -3.77 2.09
N ARG A 207 -8.12 -4.73 1.25
CA ARG A 207 -9.53 -5.11 1.12
C ARG A 207 -10.07 -5.64 2.43
N GLU A 208 -9.36 -6.56 3.07
CA GLU A 208 -9.74 -7.10 4.39
C GLU A 208 -9.73 -6.05 5.50
N ALA A 209 -8.82 -5.08 5.46
CA ALA A 209 -8.79 -3.95 6.38
C ALA A 209 -9.84 -2.87 6.05
N GLU A 210 -10.63 -3.05 4.99
CA GLU A 210 -11.66 -2.13 4.51
C GLU A 210 -11.13 -0.72 4.23
N MET A 211 -9.97 -0.69 3.58
CA MET A 211 -9.24 0.53 3.20
C MET A 211 -9.29 0.72 1.68
N ARG A 212 -9.37 1.97 1.24
CA ARG A 212 -9.24 2.31 -0.17
C ARG A 212 -7.77 2.32 -0.53
N VAL A 213 -7.39 1.60 -1.57
CA VAL A 213 -6.03 1.66 -2.12
C VAL A 213 -6.07 1.96 -3.61
N VAL A 214 -5.11 2.76 -4.06
CA VAL A 214 -4.76 2.94 -5.47
C VAL A 214 -3.29 2.62 -5.65
N TYR A 215 -2.94 2.04 -6.79
CA TYR A 215 -1.56 1.72 -7.15
C TYR A 215 -1.14 2.58 -8.34
N LEU A 216 -0.11 3.38 -8.13
CA LEU A 216 0.58 4.12 -9.19
C LEU A 216 1.86 3.37 -9.52
N ALA A 217 1.86 2.72 -10.67
CA ALA A 217 3.02 2.03 -11.20
C ALA A 217 3.97 3.02 -11.89
N ILE A 218 5.26 2.85 -11.63
CA ILE A 218 6.37 3.57 -12.26
C ILE A 218 7.06 2.55 -13.16
N ILE A 219 6.99 2.74 -14.48
CA ILE A 219 7.52 1.77 -15.44
C ILE A 219 9.00 2.07 -15.66
N THR A 220 9.86 1.12 -15.33
CA THR A 220 11.30 1.34 -15.27
C THR A 220 12.09 0.65 -16.37
N ASP A 221 11.56 -0.40 -16.94
CA ASP A 221 12.27 -1.30 -17.86
C ASP A 221 11.25 -2.12 -18.67
N ASN A 222 11.75 -2.96 -19.58
CA ASN A 222 10.95 -3.88 -20.39
C ASN A 222 11.14 -5.34 -19.95
N ASP A 223 11.33 -5.58 -18.64
CA ASP A 223 11.62 -6.90 -18.08
C ASP A 223 12.79 -7.57 -18.86
N CYS A 224 12.61 -8.80 -19.35
CA CYS A 224 13.63 -9.53 -20.10
C CYS A 224 13.17 -9.92 -21.52
N TRP A 225 12.03 -9.43 -22.00
CA TRP A 225 11.51 -9.77 -23.34
C TRP A 225 12.14 -8.92 -24.45
N CYS A 226 12.73 -7.78 -24.09
CA CYS A 226 13.48 -6.91 -24.98
C CYS A 226 14.99 -7.13 -24.79
N GLU A 227 15.66 -7.74 -25.76
CA GLU A 227 17.10 -8.09 -25.68
C GLU A 227 18.03 -6.87 -25.48
N ARG A 228 17.59 -5.66 -25.86
CA ARG A 228 18.41 -4.45 -25.78
C ARG A 228 18.39 -3.79 -24.40
N ASP A 229 17.35 -4.03 -23.61
CA ASP A 229 17.06 -3.29 -22.36
C ASP A 229 16.71 -4.27 -21.23
N VAL A 230 17.56 -5.28 -21.01
CA VAL A 230 17.35 -6.27 -19.95
C VAL A 230 17.38 -5.59 -18.58
N VAL A 231 16.37 -5.88 -17.75
CA VAL A 231 16.22 -5.31 -16.42
C VAL A 231 17.43 -5.59 -15.51
N SER A 232 17.82 -4.56 -14.75
CA SER A 232 18.79 -4.67 -13.67
C SER A 232 18.41 -3.71 -12.53
N ALA A 233 18.91 -3.97 -11.32
CA ALA A 233 18.65 -3.08 -10.18
C ALA A 233 19.13 -1.63 -10.43
N GLY A 234 20.26 -1.47 -11.14
CA GLY A 234 20.80 -0.16 -11.53
C GLY A 234 19.86 0.59 -12.48
N LEU A 235 19.36 -0.07 -13.52
CA LEU A 235 18.42 0.52 -14.49
C LEU A 235 17.11 0.94 -13.81
N VAL A 236 16.59 0.10 -12.91
CA VAL A 236 15.39 0.41 -12.12
C VAL A 236 15.60 1.67 -11.28
N ALA A 237 16.72 1.75 -10.55
CA ALA A 237 17.04 2.91 -9.72
C ALA A 237 17.20 4.20 -10.55
N GLU A 238 17.91 4.12 -11.67
CA GLU A 238 18.14 5.26 -12.58
C GLU A 238 16.83 5.81 -13.14
N ASN A 239 16.02 4.96 -13.77
CA ASN A 239 14.79 5.40 -14.43
C ASN A 239 13.75 5.88 -13.43
N SER A 240 13.68 5.27 -12.24
CA SER A 240 12.80 5.79 -11.19
C SER A 240 13.27 7.16 -10.69
N GLY A 241 14.58 7.40 -10.60
CA GLY A 241 15.15 8.70 -10.25
C GLY A 241 14.73 9.81 -11.23
N LYS A 242 14.74 9.52 -12.54
CA LYS A 242 14.29 10.46 -13.59
C LYS A 242 12.80 10.82 -13.46
N VAL A 243 11.96 9.86 -13.09
CA VAL A 243 10.50 10.03 -13.00
C VAL A 243 10.04 10.60 -11.65
N SER A 244 10.85 10.46 -10.59
CA SER A 244 10.51 10.88 -9.22
C SER A 244 10.01 12.33 -9.10
N PRO A 245 10.62 13.36 -9.73
CA PRO A 245 10.12 14.73 -9.68
C PRO A 245 8.69 14.89 -10.24
N ILE A 246 8.36 14.12 -11.28
CA ILE A 246 7.01 14.13 -11.91
C ILE A 246 6.01 13.48 -10.95
N VAL A 247 6.35 12.31 -10.38
CA VAL A 247 5.52 11.61 -9.39
C VAL A 247 5.29 12.50 -8.17
N ARG A 248 6.29 13.23 -7.69
CA ARG A 248 6.16 14.15 -6.55
C ARG A 248 5.16 15.26 -6.83
N LYS A 249 5.26 15.90 -8.00
CA LYS A 249 4.32 16.95 -8.45
C LYS A 249 2.90 16.41 -8.60
N LEU A 250 2.74 15.16 -9.05
CA LEU A 250 1.44 14.51 -9.14
C LEU A 250 0.87 14.22 -7.74
N LEU A 251 1.66 13.60 -6.85
CA LEU A 251 1.28 13.28 -5.48
C LEU A 251 0.85 14.52 -4.70
N ALA A 252 1.53 15.65 -4.88
CA ALA A 252 1.19 16.91 -4.22
C ALA A 252 -0.26 17.34 -4.50
N ARG A 253 -0.77 17.06 -5.71
CA ARG A 253 -2.15 17.36 -6.11
C ARG A 253 -3.11 16.23 -5.77
N VAL A 254 -2.71 14.98 -5.97
CA VAL A 254 -3.53 13.79 -5.68
C VAL A 254 -3.88 13.72 -4.21
N LEU A 255 -2.92 13.94 -3.31
CA LEU A 255 -3.15 13.89 -1.86
C LEU A 255 -4.13 14.98 -1.41
N VAL A 256 -4.05 16.19 -1.98
CA VAL A 256 -5.00 17.29 -1.72
C VAL A 256 -6.40 16.91 -2.22
N ALA A 257 -6.50 16.39 -3.46
CA ALA A 257 -7.77 15.95 -4.04
C ALA A 257 -8.41 14.82 -3.22
N PHE A 258 -7.60 13.85 -2.76
CA PHE A 258 -8.04 12.74 -1.92
C PHE A 258 -8.54 13.24 -0.57
N GLN A 259 -7.83 14.18 0.06
CA GLN A 259 -8.27 14.79 1.31
C GLN A 259 -9.60 15.53 1.15
N ALA A 260 -9.75 16.30 0.08
CA ALA A 260 -10.99 17.01 -0.24
C ALA A 260 -12.16 16.04 -0.48
N LYS A 261 -11.96 14.99 -1.28
CA LYS A 261 -12.96 13.95 -1.55
C LYS A 261 -13.41 13.27 -0.26
N ARG A 262 -12.47 12.91 0.62
CA ARG A 262 -12.77 12.28 1.91
C ARG A 262 -13.57 13.20 2.84
N LYS A 263 -13.17 14.48 2.95
CA LYS A 263 -13.92 15.48 3.73
C LYS A 263 -15.35 15.64 3.18
N TRP A 264 -15.50 15.62 1.86
CA TRP A 264 -16.81 15.69 1.21
C TRP A 264 -17.67 14.44 1.48
N LEU A 265 -17.09 13.23 1.40
CA LEU A 265 -17.79 11.98 1.74
C LEU A 265 -18.25 11.97 3.20
N ALA A 266 -17.39 12.39 4.14
CA ALA A 266 -17.70 12.44 5.56
C ALA A 266 -18.83 13.43 5.92
N ARG A 267 -18.99 14.53 5.16
CA ARG A 267 -20.05 15.53 5.38
C ARG A 267 -21.44 15.07 4.89
N ARG A 268 -21.51 14.09 3.98
CA ARG A 268 -22.78 13.56 3.46
C ARG A 268 -23.44 12.62 4.46
N LYS A 269 -23.95 13.16 5.58
CA LYS A 269 -24.74 12.40 6.58
C LYS A 269 -25.94 11.64 5.99
N ARG A 270 -26.49 12.09 4.86
CA ARG A 270 -27.71 11.54 4.23
C ARG A 270 -27.48 10.41 3.23
N ARG A 271 -26.24 10.10 2.82
CA ARG A 271 -25.95 8.97 1.92
C ARG A 271 -24.69 8.25 2.38
N PRO A 272 -24.79 7.01 2.87
CA PRO A 272 -23.62 6.24 3.24
C PRO A 272 -22.69 6.07 2.04
N ASP A 273 -21.40 5.99 2.33
CA ASP A 273 -20.37 5.73 1.34
C ASP A 273 -20.64 4.39 0.65
N ARG A 274 -20.91 4.42 -0.66
CA ARG A 274 -21.26 3.22 -1.44
C ARG A 274 -20.04 2.48 -1.98
N CYS A 275 -18.84 2.90 -1.61
CA CYS A 275 -17.62 2.25 -2.03
C CYS A 275 -17.50 0.88 -1.35
N SER A 276 -17.48 -0.19 -2.13
CA SER A 276 -17.31 -1.56 -1.64
C SER A 276 -16.05 -1.77 -0.81
N CYS A 277 -15.02 -0.94 -1.00
CA CYS A 277 -13.79 -1.01 -0.20
C CYS A 277 -14.05 -0.79 1.29
N VAL A 278 -14.98 0.09 1.68
CA VAL A 278 -15.28 0.37 3.09
C VAL A 278 -16.41 -0.48 3.64
N SER A 279 -16.88 -1.46 2.89
CA SER A 279 -17.90 -2.41 3.33
C SER A 279 -17.53 -3.85 2.94
N ALA A 280 -16.25 -4.10 2.68
CA ALA A 280 -15.77 -5.37 2.13
C ALA A 280 -15.98 -6.56 3.07
N LEU A 281 -16.13 -6.32 4.37
CA LEU A 281 -16.45 -7.34 5.38
C LEU A 281 -17.94 -7.41 5.71
N ASP A 282 -18.80 -6.62 5.07
CA ASP A 282 -20.25 -6.70 5.26
C ASP A 282 -20.85 -7.93 4.56
N GLY A 283 -22.09 -8.25 4.94
CA GLY A 283 -22.80 -9.42 4.39
C GLY A 283 -22.09 -10.73 4.74
N PRO A 284 -22.06 -11.71 3.81
CA PRO A 284 -21.47 -13.03 4.05
C PRO A 284 -19.95 -13.06 3.95
N ALA A 285 -19.28 -11.90 3.82
CA ALA A 285 -17.84 -11.84 3.70
C ALA A 285 -17.14 -12.38 4.97
N ILE A 286 -17.70 -12.18 6.16
CA ILE A 286 -17.30 -12.94 7.36
C ILE A 286 -18.23 -14.15 7.43
N ALA A 287 -17.69 -15.35 7.19
CA ALA A 287 -18.45 -16.59 7.18
C ALA A 287 -18.66 -17.15 8.60
N THR A 288 -17.73 -16.89 9.52
CA THR A 288 -17.87 -17.28 10.92
C THR A 288 -18.90 -16.40 11.62
N ASP A 289 -19.90 -17.02 12.24
CA ASP A 289 -20.83 -16.32 13.12
C ASP A 289 -20.07 -15.58 14.23
N LEU A 290 -20.39 -14.30 14.42
CA LEU A 290 -19.75 -13.42 15.39
C LEU A 290 -19.84 -13.96 16.83
N ALA A 291 -20.89 -14.73 17.16
CA ALA A 291 -21.05 -15.37 18.46
C ALA A 291 -19.99 -16.46 18.73
N HIS A 292 -19.45 -17.08 17.67
CA HIS A 292 -18.43 -18.14 17.76
C HIS A 292 -16.99 -17.61 17.70
N ILE A 293 -16.80 -16.31 17.48
CA ILE A 293 -15.47 -15.69 17.48
C ILE A 293 -15.03 -15.45 18.93
N SER A 294 -13.94 -16.10 19.34
CA SER A 294 -13.39 -15.92 20.68
C SER A 294 -12.90 -14.49 20.93
N ASP A 295 -12.90 -14.04 22.18
CA ASP A 295 -12.44 -12.69 22.52
C ASP A 295 -10.95 -12.49 22.21
N GLY A 296 -10.15 -13.55 22.25
CA GLY A 296 -8.76 -13.52 21.79
C GLY A 296 -8.65 -13.15 20.31
N VAL A 297 -9.51 -13.70 19.46
CA VAL A 297 -9.57 -13.35 18.03
C VAL A 297 -10.09 -11.93 17.83
N LYS A 298 -11.14 -11.52 18.57
CA LYS A 298 -11.67 -10.14 18.52
C LYS A 298 -10.61 -9.11 18.90
N ARG A 299 -9.82 -9.36 19.96
CA ARG A 299 -8.69 -8.50 20.37
C ARG A 299 -7.59 -8.46 19.31
N ARG A 300 -7.16 -9.63 18.81
CA ARG A 300 -6.13 -9.76 17.75
C ARG A 300 -6.50 -8.99 16.48
N LEU A 301 -7.78 -8.94 16.11
CA LEU A 301 -8.25 -8.31 14.89
C LEU A 301 -9.01 -7.00 15.14
N HIS A 302 -8.91 -6.43 16.34
CA HIS A 302 -9.79 -5.33 16.77
C HIS A 302 -9.83 -4.15 15.78
N PRO A 303 -8.70 -3.58 15.28
CA PRO A 303 -8.74 -2.47 14.32
C PRO A 303 -9.46 -2.81 13.01
N ILE A 304 -9.39 -4.08 12.57
CA ILE A 304 -10.01 -4.57 11.34
C ILE A 304 -11.51 -4.81 11.57
N LEU A 305 -11.85 -5.52 12.66
CA LEU A 305 -13.23 -5.92 12.97
C LEU A 305 -14.06 -4.83 13.67
N LYS A 306 -13.44 -3.73 14.12
CA LYS A 306 -14.09 -2.69 14.94
C LYS A 306 -15.46 -2.27 14.40
N ARG A 307 -15.57 -2.00 13.09
CA ARG A 307 -16.85 -1.59 12.49
C ARG A 307 -17.87 -2.74 12.50
N ARG A 308 -17.46 -3.95 12.12
CA ARG A 308 -18.34 -5.12 12.05
C ARG A 308 -18.86 -5.52 13.43
N LEU A 309 -18.00 -5.50 14.45
CA LEU A 309 -18.40 -5.74 15.83
C LEU A 309 -19.36 -4.65 16.32
N ALA A 310 -19.10 -3.37 16.02
CA ALA A 310 -19.99 -2.27 16.38
C ALA A 310 -21.40 -2.36 15.76
N LEU A 311 -21.52 -2.96 14.57
CA LEU A 311 -22.82 -3.18 13.90
C LEU A 311 -23.60 -4.34 14.51
N GLY A 312 -22.92 -5.38 15.01
CA GLY A 312 -23.54 -6.47 15.77
C GLY A 312 -23.87 -6.09 17.21
N SER A 313 -23.10 -5.16 17.79
CA SER A 313 -23.18 -4.72 19.18
C SER A 313 -24.18 -3.56 19.37
N LYS A 314 -25.42 -3.70 18.89
CA LYS A 314 -26.53 -2.92 19.47
C LYS A 314 -26.76 -3.22 20.96
N GLU A 315 -25.92 -4.06 21.57
CA GLU A 315 -25.54 -4.05 22.98
C GLU A 315 -24.06 -3.63 23.13
N GLN A 316 -23.80 -2.60 23.94
CA GLN A 316 -22.55 -1.83 24.04
C GLN A 316 -21.29 -2.66 24.35
N LEU A 317 -20.17 -2.35 23.67
CA LEU A 317 -18.81 -2.67 24.13
C LEU A 317 -18.11 -1.39 24.63
N PRO A 318 -17.36 -1.44 25.75
CA PRO A 318 -16.75 -0.27 26.37
C PRO A 318 -15.60 0.29 25.52
N SER A 319 -15.52 1.62 25.47
CA SER A 319 -14.48 2.35 24.76
C SER A 319 -13.12 2.23 25.46
N ILE A 320 -12.09 1.83 24.72
CA ILE A 320 -10.69 1.96 25.16
C ILE A 320 -10.37 3.47 25.29
N SER A 321 -9.94 3.89 26.47
CA SER A 321 -9.66 5.29 26.79
C SER A 321 -8.37 5.77 26.09
N SER A 322 -8.30 7.09 25.86
CA SER A 322 -7.19 7.78 25.20
C SER A 322 -5.84 7.71 25.92
N GLU A 323 -5.75 7.05 27.07
CA GLU A 323 -4.57 6.99 27.93
C GLU A 323 -3.61 5.85 27.54
N GLU A 324 -4.08 4.76 26.91
CA GLU A 324 -3.20 3.67 26.45
C GLU A 324 -2.46 3.99 25.13
N MET A 325 -2.77 5.11 24.48
CA MET A 325 -2.20 5.49 23.18
C MET A 325 -1.08 6.54 23.26
N CYS A 326 -0.67 7.00 24.44
CA CYS A 326 0.33 8.06 24.54
C CYS A 326 1.10 7.99 25.87
N LEU A 327 2.35 7.50 25.85
CA LEU A 327 3.52 8.05 26.58
C LEU A 327 4.75 7.14 26.45
N GLU A 328 5.49 7.28 25.35
CA GLU A 328 6.95 7.27 25.42
C GLU A 328 7.43 8.57 24.77
N ARG A 329 7.57 9.61 25.60
CA ARG A 329 8.36 10.80 25.29
C ARG A 329 9.56 10.82 26.22
N LEU A 330 10.74 10.72 25.61
CA LEU A 330 11.99 11.36 26.03
C LEU A 330 12.42 11.13 27.49
N ALA A 331 13.23 10.10 27.71
CA ALA A 331 14.24 10.11 28.76
C ALA A 331 15.55 9.45 28.27
N HIS A 332 16.54 10.32 28.06
CA HIS A 332 17.98 10.13 28.18
C HIS A 332 18.82 9.51 27.05
N SER A 333 19.51 10.44 26.38
CA SER A 333 20.83 10.28 25.78
C SER A 333 21.87 9.75 26.78
N ARG A 334 22.80 8.96 26.22
CA ARG A 334 24.10 8.50 26.76
C ARG A 334 24.01 7.40 27.82
N VAL A 335 24.18 6.15 27.38
CA VAL A 335 25.30 5.25 27.74
C VAL A 335 25.32 4.10 26.71
N ARG A 336 26.43 3.92 25.98
CA ARG A 336 26.89 2.59 25.50
C ARG A 336 27.78 2.03 26.62
N PRO A 337 27.76 0.72 26.89
CA PRO A 337 28.78 -0.13 26.28
C PRO A 337 28.30 -1.52 25.84
N LYS A 338 29.14 -2.09 24.97
CA LYS A 338 29.27 -3.49 24.53
C LYS A 338 28.67 -4.55 25.48
N LEU A 339 27.96 -5.52 24.88
CA LEU A 339 28.25 -6.95 25.04
C LEU A 339 27.60 -7.72 23.90
N ALA A 340 28.44 -8.14 22.96
CA ALA A 340 28.22 -9.31 22.13
C ALA A 340 28.93 -10.46 22.84
N ALA A 341 28.18 -11.48 23.25
CA ALA A 341 28.60 -12.87 23.39
C ALA A 341 27.41 -13.64 23.96
N ASP A 342 27.22 -14.86 23.48
CA ASP A 342 26.39 -15.92 24.04
C ASP A 342 24.90 -15.85 23.72
N MET A 343 24.55 -16.28 22.49
CA MET A 343 23.41 -17.16 22.21
C MET A 343 23.53 -17.75 20.79
N GLN A 344 24.62 -18.48 20.56
CA GLN A 344 24.71 -19.54 19.56
C GLN A 344 25.37 -20.74 20.21
N GLN A 345 24.56 -21.55 20.90
CA GLN A 345 24.80 -22.95 21.20
C GLN A 345 23.50 -23.56 21.70
N GLN A 346 22.63 -23.96 20.75
CA GLN A 346 21.90 -25.24 20.71
C GLN A 346 21.01 -25.28 19.47
#